data_AF-A0AAD0MY04-F1
#
_entry.id   AF-A0AAD0MY04-F1
#
_cell.length_a   1.000
_cell.length_b   1.000
_cell.length_c   1.000
_cell.angle_alpha   90.00
_cell.angle_beta   90.00
_cell.angle_gamma   90.00
#
_symmetry.space_group_name_H-M   'P 1'
#
loop_
_entity.id
_entity.type
_entity.pdbx_description
1 polymer ?
#
loop_
_entity_poly.entity_id
_entity_poly.type
_entity_poly.pdbx_seq_one_letter_code
_entity_poly.pdbx_strand_id
1 'polypeptide(L)' 'MTDPLDKATSTAPATLGEGCLSRYDPAELTAENGTDFDGAAALWRELQQAQAPGEGLEVEGEQEDE' A
#
# COMPACT_ATOMS: atom_id res chain seq x y z
N MET A 1 27.27 8.92 -19.14
CA MET A 1 26.63 9.11 -17.82
C MET A 1 26.20 7.73 -17.39
N THR A 2 26.71 7.23 -16.26
CA THR A 2 26.24 5.96 -15.67
C THR A 2 24.82 6.14 -15.15
N ASP A 3 23.97 5.12 -15.27
CA ASP A 3 22.61 5.20 -14.78
C ASP A 3 22.64 5.33 -13.26
N PRO A 4 21.93 6.31 -12.65
CA PRO A 4 21.87 6.41 -11.19
C PRO A 4 21.40 5.13 -10.48
N LEU A 5 20.64 4.26 -11.16
CA LEU A 5 20.20 2.97 -10.64
C LEU A 5 21.29 1.90 -10.62
N ASP A 6 22.40 2.06 -11.37
CA ASP A 6 23.51 1.10 -11.39
C ASP A 6 24.23 0.97 -10.04
N LYS A 7 23.98 1.90 -9.11
CA LYS A 7 24.53 1.91 -7.74
C LYS A 7 23.53 1.42 -6.69
N ALA A 8 22.29 1.12 -7.09
CA ALA A 8 21.25 0.74 -6.15
C ALA A 8 21.50 -0.66 -5.57
N THR A 9 21.33 -0.79 -4.25
CA THR A 9 21.42 -2.09 -3.55
C THR A 9 20.10 -2.84 -3.52
N SER A 10 19.06 -2.27 -4.12
CA SER A 10 17.71 -2.83 -4.17
C SER A 10 17.10 -2.56 -5.55
N THR A 11 16.26 -3.48 -6.00
CA THR A 11 15.56 -3.40 -7.29
C THR A 11 14.07 -3.56 -7.01
N ALA A 12 13.27 -2.71 -7.64
CA ALA A 12 11.82 -2.79 -7.51
C ALA A 12 11.28 -4.05 -8.21
N PRO A 13 10.18 -4.64 -7.71
CA PRO A 13 9.47 -5.70 -8.41
C PRO A 13 9.05 -5.27 -9.82
N ALA A 14 8.79 -6.26 -10.68
CA ALA A 14 8.30 -6.00 -12.03
C ALA A 14 6.99 -5.18 -11.99
N THR A 15 6.73 -4.42 -13.06
CA THR A 15 5.49 -3.67 -13.21
C THR A 15 4.70 -4.14 -14.43
N LEU A 16 3.37 -4.07 -14.34
CA LEU A 16 2.40 -4.36 -15.38
C LEU A 16 1.70 -3.05 -15.79
N GLY A 17 1.33 -2.93 -17.06
CA GLY A 17 0.72 -1.70 -17.60
C GLY A 17 1.74 -0.62 -17.95
N GLU A 18 1.27 0.51 -18.46
CA GLU A 18 2.12 1.54 -19.05
C GLU A 18 1.72 2.95 -18.60
N GLY A 19 2.70 3.87 -18.60
CA GLY A 19 2.51 5.24 -18.19
C GLY A 19 1.89 5.36 -16.80
N CYS A 20 0.79 6.12 -16.69
CA CYS A 20 0.10 6.37 -15.42
C CYS A 20 -0.69 5.16 -14.89
N LEU A 21 -0.84 4.09 -15.67
CA LEU A 21 -1.54 2.86 -15.25
C LEU A 21 -0.58 1.74 -14.84
N SER A 22 0.72 2.04 -14.77
CA SER A 22 1.72 1.07 -14.34
C SER A 22 1.53 0.71 -12.86
N ARG A 23 1.56 -0.59 -12.55
CA ARG A 23 1.39 -1.15 -11.20
C ARG A 23 2.38 -2.29 -10.97
N TYR A 24 2.82 -2.54 -9.73
CA TYR A 24 3.67 -3.70 -9.45
C TYR A 24 2.93 -5.01 -9.75
N ASP A 25 3.66 -5.99 -10.28
CA ASP A 25 3.15 -7.34 -10.55
C ASP A 25 2.94 -8.07 -9.21
N PRO A 26 1.69 -8.39 -8.83
CA PRO A 26 1.41 -9.09 -7.58
C PRO A 26 2.08 -10.46 -7.50
N ALA A 27 2.37 -11.11 -8.64
CA ALA A 27 3.04 -12.40 -8.67
C ALA A 27 4.52 -12.31 -8.24
N GLU A 28 5.13 -11.12 -8.39
CA GLU A 28 6.52 -10.85 -8.02
C GLU A 28 6.63 -10.20 -6.63
N LEU A 29 5.51 -9.90 -5.96
CA LEU A 29 5.51 -9.38 -4.60
C LEU A 29 5.74 -10.51 -3.59
N THR A 30 6.84 -10.40 -2.85
CA THR A 30 7.24 -11.32 -1.79
C THR A 30 7.11 -10.64 -0.41
N ALA A 31 7.25 -11.43 0.66
CA ALA A 31 7.25 -10.90 2.02
C ALA A 31 8.35 -9.85 2.26
N GLU A 32 9.49 -9.96 1.57
CA GLU A 32 10.60 -9.00 1.68
C GLU A 32 10.31 -7.65 1.02
N ASN A 33 9.31 -7.58 0.12
CA ASN A 33 8.86 -6.32 -0.46
C ASN A 33 7.92 -5.56 0.48
N GLY A 34 7.39 -6.23 1.50
CA GLY A 34 6.64 -5.63 2.58
C GLY A 34 7.51 -5.23 3.76
N THR A 35 6.89 -4.64 4.77
CA THR A 35 7.49 -4.46 6.09
C THR A 35 6.50 -4.96 7.13
N ASP A 36 6.98 -5.74 8.10
CA ASP A 36 6.16 -6.07 9.26
C ASP A 36 5.89 -4.79 10.03
N PHE A 37 4.61 -4.48 10.19
CA PHE A 37 4.16 -3.32 10.94
C PHE A 37 3.26 -3.79 12.08
N ASP A 38 3.88 -4.39 13.10
CA ASP A 38 3.19 -4.97 14.26
C ASP A 38 2.25 -3.96 14.97
N GLY A 39 2.59 -2.68 14.90
CA GLY A 39 1.80 -1.58 15.46
C GLY A 39 0.66 -1.06 14.57
N ALA A 40 0.55 -1.52 13.32
CA ALA A 40 -0.38 -0.99 12.32
C ALA A 40 -1.82 -0.95 12.83
N ALA A 41 -2.28 -2.08 13.38
CA ALA A 41 -3.65 -2.23 13.84
C ALA A 41 -3.96 -1.34 15.05
N ALA A 42 -2.98 -1.09 15.93
CA ALA A 42 -3.15 -0.20 17.08
C ALA A 42 -3.24 1.26 16.62
N LEU A 43 -2.31 1.69 15.77
CA LEU A 43 -2.31 3.04 15.20
C LEU A 43 -3.59 3.33 14.42
N TRP A 44 -4.06 2.38 13.60
CA TRP A 44 -5.30 2.54 12.85
C TRP A 44 -6.50 2.79 13.78
N ARG A 45 -6.62 2.03 14.87
CA ARG A 45 -7.69 2.26 15.86
C ARG A 45 -7.61 3.66 16.49
N GLU A 46 -6.41 4.12 16.83
CA GLU A 46 -6.21 5.47 17.38
C GLU A 46 -6.63 6.56 16.37
N LEU A 47 -6.26 6.41 15.11
CA LEU A 47 -6.65 7.32 14.03
C LEU A 47 -8.16 7.32 13.79
N GLN A 48 -8.82 6.16 13.83
CA GLN A 48 -10.28 6.10 13.68
C GLN A 48 -11.00 6.74 14.88
N GLN A 49 -10.48 6.57 16.10
CA GLN A 49 -11.03 7.19 17.30
C GLN A 49 -10.83 8.71 17.33
N ALA A 50 -9.68 9.19 16.83
CA ALA A 50 -9.41 10.61 16.68
C ALA A 50 -10.31 11.31 15.64
N GLN A 51 -10.95 10.54 14.73
CA GLN A 51 -11.74 11.06 13.63
C GLN A 51 -13.26 11.19 13.92
N ALA A 52 -13.79 10.76 15.07
CA ALA A 52 -15.25 10.81 15.31
C ALA A 52 -15.69 11.94 16.29
N PRO A 53 -16.77 12.74 16.01
CA PRO A 53 -17.53 12.89 14.77
C PRO A 53 -17.59 14.35 14.26
N GLY A 54 -17.24 14.57 12.99
CA GLY A 54 -17.41 15.87 12.33
C GLY A 54 -17.27 15.86 10.81
N GLU A 55 -16.30 15.13 10.24
CA GLU A 55 -16.07 15.15 8.79
C GLU A 55 -15.79 13.74 8.29
N GLY A 56 -16.51 13.35 7.24
CA GLY A 56 -16.85 11.97 6.91
C GLY A 56 -15.70 11.07 6.49
N LEU A 57 -15.70 9.86 7.03
CA LEU A 57 -15.19 8.69 6.35
C LEU A 57 -16.40 7.82 6.02
N GLU A 58 -16.93 8.01 4.81
CA GLU A 58 -17.98 7.18 4.23
C GLU A 58 -17.41 5.76 4.09
N VAL A 59 -17.82 4.86 4.98
CA VAL A 59 -17.59 3.43 4.82
C VAL A 59 -18.66 2.92 3.86
N GLU A 60 -18.51 3.19 2.56
CA GLU A 60 -19.26 2.46 1.54
C GLU A 60 -18.54 1.15 1.26
N GLY A 61 -19.06 0.04 1.80
CA GLY A 61 -18.53 -1.26 1.42
C GLY A 61 -18.89 -2.50 2.23
N GLU A 62 -19.82 -2.46 3.19
CA GLU A 62 -20.48 -3.67 3.70
C GLU A 62 -21.95 -3.62 3.30
N GLN A 63 -22.24 -4.16 2.12
CA GLN A 63 -23.57 -4.70 1.79
C GLN A 63 -23.39 -6.22 1.70
N GLU A 64 -23.70 -6.88 2.81
CA GLU A 64 -24.05 -8.28 2.87
C GLU A 64 -25.50 -8.41 2.37
N ASP A 65 -25.79 -9.23 1.36
CA ASP A 65 -27.14 -9.73 1.10
C ASP A 65 -27.07 -11.11 0.42
N GLU A 66 -27.39 -12.13 1.24
CA GLU A 66 -27.99 -13.47 1.03
C GLU A 66 -27.72 -14.31 -0.25
#